data_AF-A0A8X7P1X9-F1
#
_entry.id   AF-A0A8X7P1X9-F1
#
_cell.length_a   1.000
_cell.length_b   1.000
_cell.length_c   1.000
_cell.angle_alpha   90.00
_cell.angle_beta   90.00
_cell.angle_gamma   90.00
#
_symmetry.space_group_name_H-M   'P 1'
#
loop_
_entity.id
_entity.type
_entity.pdbx_description
1 polymer ?
#
loop_
_entity_poly.entity_id
_entity_poly.type
_entity_poly.pdbx_seq_one_letter_code
_entity_poly.pdbx_strand_id
1 'polypeptide(L)'
;KCLARCLDESLVKGKILVCASSNGLSIAQSMGAVASIIINPKDYAAIHAIPFSALSPDDFNSLISYINSTRNSVFSFAPWSPVEPKTIFNQTAPNVVSFS
;
A
#
# COMPACT_ATOMS: atom_id res chain seq x y z
N LYS A 1 1.18 -3.15 -12.49
CA LYS A 1 -0.17 -2.53 -12.42
C LYS A 1 -1.15 -3.58 -11.93
N CYS A 2 -2.14 -3.21 -11.12
CA CYS A 2 -3.19 -4.14 -10.69
C CYS A 2 -4.50 -3.69 -11.33
N LEU A 3 -5.05 -4.56 -12.16
CA LEU A 3 -6.31 -4.35 -12.87
C LEU A 3 -7.18 -5.58 -12.61
N ALA A 4 -8.51 -5.41 -12.63
CA ALA A 4 -9.45 -6.48 -12.28
C ALA A 4 -9.23 -7.77 -13.11
N ARG A 5 -8.78 -7.64 -14.38
CA ARG A 5 -8.49 -8.78 -15.27
C ARG A 5 -7.07 -9.32 -15.20
N CYS A 6 -6.21 -8.73 -14.37
CA CYS A 6 -4.80 -9.13 -14.23
C CYS A 6 -4.54 -9.88 -12.91
N LEU A 7 -5.54 -10.01 -12.05
CA LEU A 7 -5.43 -10.66 -10.75
C LEU A 7 -6.34 -11.89 -10.73
N ASP A 8 -5.85 -12.95 -10.10
CA ASP A 8 -6.65 -14.13 -9.80
C ASP A 8 -7.14 -14.03 -8.36
N GLU A 9 -8.46 -14.04 -8.17
CA GLU A 9 -9.10 -13.91 -6.85
C GLU A 9 -8.64 -15.00 -5.90
N SER A 10 -8.45 -16.23 -6.41
CA SER A 10 -8.02 -17.37 -5.61
C SER A 10 -6.61 -17.19 -5.02
N LEU A 11 -5.76 -16.43 -5.70
CA LEU A 11 -4.40 -16.13 -5.26
C LEU A 11 -4.34 -14.91 -4.33
N VAL A 12 -5.29 -13.99 -4.43
CA VAL A 12 -5.31 -12.72 -3.68
C VAL A 12 -6.06 -12.84 -2.36
N LYS A 13 -7.15 -13.62 -2.34
CA LYS A 13 -8.04 -13.73 -1.18
C LYS A 13 -7.29 -14.15 0.08
N GLY A 14 -7.45 -13.38 1.16
CA GLY A 14 -6.80 -13.67 2.44
C GLY A 14 -5.32 -13.26 2.51
N LYS A 15 -4.75 -12.62 1.48
CA LYS A 15 -3.35 -12.19 1.43
C LYS A 15 -3.20 -10.66 1.36
N ILE A 16 -1.97 -10.21 1.54
CA ILE A 16 -1.57 -8.82 1.33
C ILE A 16 -1.23 -8.63 -0.15
N LEU A 17 -1.91 -7.72 -0.85
CA LEU A 17 -1.64 -7.44 -2.25
C LEU A 17 -0.61 -6.30 -2.39
N VAL A 18 0.54 -6.59 -2.99
CA VAL A 18 1.56 -5.58 -3.34
C VAL A 18 1.33 -5.10 -4.77
N CYS A 19 1.15 -3.79 -4.95
CA CYS A 19 0.78 -3.21 -6.24
C CYS A 19 1.60 -1.96 -6.60
N ALA A 20 2.26 -1.99 -7.75
CA ALA A 20 2.95 -0.82 -8.32
C ALA A 20 1.97 0.23 -8.92
N SER A 21 0.77 0.41 -8.36
CA SER A 21 -0.25 1.35 -8.83
C SER A 21 -1.17 1.77 -7.69
N SER A 22 -1.38 3.07 -7.51
CA SER A 22 -2.29 3.62 -6.49
C SER A 22 -3.77 3.27 -6.73
N ASN A 23 -4.18 3.10 -7.98
CA ASN A 23 -5.55 2.65 -8.33
C ASN A 23 -5.83 1.18 -7.96
N GLY A 24 -4.83 0.44 -7.47
CA GLY A 24 -4.97 -0.98 -7.14
C GLY A 24 -5.78 -1.25 -5.87
N LEU A 25 -6.07 -0.24 -5.05
CA LEU A 25 -6.67 -0.41 -3.72
C LEU A 25 -8.12 -0.90 -3.75
N SER A 26 -8.98 -0.28 -4.57
CA SER A 26 -10.37 -0.73 -4.73
C SER A 26 -10.45 -2.14 -5.30
N ILE A 27 -9.55 -2.47 -6.23
CA ILE A 27 -9.44 -3.79 -6.82
C ILE A 27 -8.98 -4.81 -5.77
N ALA A 28 -7.96 -4.48 -4.98
CA ALA A 28 -7.47 -5.32 -3.89
C ALA A 28 -8.60 -5.71 -2.94
N GLN A 29 -9.39 -4.73 -2.53
CA GLN A 29 -10.57 -4.96 -1.69
C GLN A 29 -11.58 -5.89 -2.37
N SER A 30 -11.95 -5.61 -3.63
CA SER A 30 -12.92 -6.44 -4.36
C SER A 30 -12.48 -7.89 -4.56
N MET A 31 -11.16 -8.13 -4.59
CA MET A 31 -10.55 -9.47 -4.75
C MET A 31 -10.31 -10.17 -3.40
N GLY A 32 -10.79 -9.61 -2.30
CA GLY A 32 -10.69 -10.22 -0.96
C GLY A 32 -9.30 -10.14 -0.33
N ALA A 33 -8.45 -9.20 -0.74
CA ALA A 33 -7.19 -8.93 -0.06
C ALA A 33 -7.46 -8.41 1.36
N VAL A 34 -6.65 -8.85 2.33
CA VAL A 34 -6.79 -8.41 3.73
C VAL A 34 -6.07 -7.08 3.99
N ALA A 35 -5.10 -6.72 3.15
CA ALA A 35 -4.42 -5.44 3.14
C ALA A 35 -3.74 -5.20 1.78
N SER A 36 -3.26 -3.99 1.52
CA SER A 36 -2.49 -3.68 0.31
C SER A 36 -1.29 -2.79 0.56
N ILE A 37 -0.21 -3.01 -0.19
CA ILE A 37 0.93 -2.10 -0.24
C ILE A 37 1.00 -1.52 -1.63
N ILE A 38 0.96 -0.20 -1.74
CA ILE A 38 1.06 0.50 -3.02
C ILE A 38 2.32 1.35 -3.08
N ILE A 39 2.78 1.65 -4.29
CA ILE A 39 3.69 2.77 -4.49
C ILE A 39 2.94 4.07 -4.20
N ASN A 40 3.61 5.04 -3.55
CA ASN A 40 3.06 6.34 -3.15
C ASN A 40 3.40 7.42 -4.19
N PRO A 41 2.47 7.79 -5.09
CA PRO A 41 2.68 8.91 -5.99
C PRO A 41 2.17 10.23 -5.42
N LYS A 42 1.66 10.27 -4.17
CA LYS A 42 0.89 11.40 -3.63
C LYS A 42 1.60 12.05 -2.46
N ASP A 43 1.41 13.36 -2.36
CA ASP A 43 1.83 14.25 -1.29
C ASP A 43 0.79 14.37 -0.15
N TYR A 44 -0.21 13.49 -0.15
CA TYR A 44 -1.26 13.41 0.86
C TYR A 44 -1.62 11.95 1.20
N ALA A 45 -2.20 11.76 2.38
CA ALA A 45 -2.75 10.48 2.83
C ALA A 45 -4.28 10.45 2.66
N ALA A 46 -4.83 9.27 2.42
CA ALA A 46 -6.27 9.04 2.29
C ALA A 46 -6.70 7.80 3.10
N ILE A 47 -7.97 7.73 3.47
CA ILE A 47 -8.53 6.61 4.22
C ILE A 47 -9.20 5.63 3.24
N HIS A 48 -9.03 4.34 3.48
CA HIS A 48 -9.67 3.26 2.71
C HIS A 48 -10.23 2.17 3.63
N ALA A 49 -11.12 1.35 3.06
CA ALA A 49 -11.86 0.32 3.79
C ALA A 49 -11.01 -0.89 4.20
N ILE A 50 -9.89 -1.14 3.51
CA ILE A 50 -8.90 -2.14 3.92
C ILE A 50 -7.61 -1.44 4.37
N PRO A 51 -6.86 -2.03 5.33
CA PRO A 51 -5.55 -1.54 5.70
C PRO A 51 -4.64 -1.41 4.47
N PHE A 52 -3.94 -0.28 4.36
CA PHE A 52 -2.94 -0.12 3.32
C PHE A 52 -1.78 0.76 3.75
N SER A 53 -0.66 0.62 3.04
CA SER A 53 0.49 1.51 3.17
C SER A 53 0.95 1.94 1.79
N ALA A 54 1.26 3.22 1.65
CA ALA A 54 1.82 3.79 0.43
C ALA A 54 3.32 4.05 0.66
N LEU A 55 4.17 3.34 -0.08
CA LEU A 55 5.62 3.40 0.07
C LEU A 55 6.26 4.32 -0.96
N SER A 56 7.37 4.97 -0.61
CA SER A 56 8.20 5.67 -1.59
C SER A 56 8.65 4.69 -2.71
N PRO A 57 8.99 5.18 -3.91
CA PRO A 57 9.50 4.30 -4.97
C PRO A 57 10.69 3.44 -4.53
N ASP A 58 11.60 3.99 -3.72
CA ASP A 58 12.80 3.28 -3.24
C ASP A 58 12.44 2.19 -2.22
N ASP A 59 11.57 2.48 -1.26
CA ASP A 59 11.07 1.50 -0.29
C ASP A 59 10.28 0.39 -0.99
N PHE A 60 9.49 0.76 -2.00
CA PHE A 60 8.73 -0.20 -2.80
C PHE A 60 9.64 -1.14 -3.58
N ASN A 61 10.70 -0.63 -4.22
CA ASN A 61 11.68 -1.46 -4.93
C ASN A 61 12.44 -2.40 -3.97
N SER A 62 12.77 -1.91 -2.78
CA SER A 62 13.37 -2.71 -1.72
C SER A 62 12.44 -3.84 -1.28
N LEU A 63 11.14 -3.55 -1.12
CA LEU A 63 10.11 -4.56 -0.82
C LEU A 63 10.01 -5.62 -1.92
N ILE A 64 9.99 -5.23 -3.19
CA ILE A 64 9.96 -6.19 -4.31
C ILE A 64 11.18 -7.10 -4.29
N SER A 65 12.37 -6.54 -4.04
CA SER A 65 13.62 -7.32 -3.92
C SER A 65 13.57 -8.31 -2.75
N TYR A 66 12.99 -7.91 -1.63
CA TYR A 66 12.76 -8.80 -0.48
C TYR A 66 11.80 -9.95 -0.80
N ILE A 67 10.67 -9.66 -1.45
CA ILE A 67 9.69 -10.68 -1.86
C ILE A 67 10.32 -11.69 -2.82
N ASN A 68 11.11 -11.23 -3.78
CA ASN A 68 11.75 -12.11 -4.77
C ASN A 68 12.86 -12.98 -4.16
N SER A 69 13.51 -12.54 -3.09
CA SER A 69 14.57 -13.29 -2.41
C SER A 69 14.06 -14.23 -1.31
N THR A 70 12.79 -14.07 -0.88
CA THR A 70 12.22 -14.79 0.26
C THR A 70 10.98 -15.58 -0.14
N ARG A 71 11.05 -16.91 -0.07
CA ARG A 71 9.97 -17.81 -0.53
C ARG A 71 8.64 -17.65 0.23
N ASN A 72 8.70 -17.35 1.53
CA ASN A 72 7.53 -17.14 2.39
C ASN A 72 7.69 -15.81 3.14
N SER A 73 7.54 -14.69 2.45
CA SER A 73 7.53 -13.37 3.09
C SER A 73 6.29 -13.21 3.97
N VAL A 74 6.51 -12.81 5.22
CA VAL A 74 5.44 -12.42 6.16
C VAL A 74 5.57 -10.94 6.39
N PHE A 75 4.46 -10.22 6.21
CA PHE A 75 4.38 -8.79 6.44
C PHE A 75 3.35 -8.52 7.52
N SER A 76 3.67 -7.59 8.42
CA SER A 76 2.78 -7.16 9.48
C SER A 76 2.45 -5.70 9.28
N PHE A 77 1.16 -5.38 9.31
CA PHE A 77 0.71 -4.01 9.52
C PHE A 77 0.68 -3.77 11.01
N ALA A 78 1.17 -2.61 11.45
CA ALA A 78 1.02 -2.22 12.84
C ALA A 78 -0.49 -2.20 13.19
N PRO A 79 -0.90 -2.76 14.33
CA PRO A 79 -2.30 -2.72 14.74
C PRO A 79 -2.76 -1.27 14.83
N TRP A 80 -4.03 -1.05 14.50
CA TRP A 80 -4.70 0.19 14.85
C TRP A 80 -4.69 0.31 16.37
N SER A 81 -3.78 1.13 16.89
CA SER A 81 -3.76 1.54 18.28
C SER A 81 -4.61 2.80 18.41
N PRO A 82 -5.21 3.11 19.57
CA PRO A 82 -5.78 4.44 19.83
C PRO A 82 -4.76 5.57 19.66
N VAL A 83 -3.47 5.23 19.59
CA VAL A 83 -2.36 6.12 19.27
C VAL A 83 -2.42 6.47 17.79
N GLU A 84 -2.46 7.77 17.50
CA GLU A 84 -2.44 8.34 16.16
C GLU A 84 -1.40 7.66 15.24
N PRO A 85 -1.68 7.52 13.93
CA PRO A 85 -0.67 7.04 12.99
C PRO A 85 0.62 7.84 13.19
N LYS A 86 1.77 7.17 13.12
CA LYS A 86 3.06 7.83 13.37
C LYS A 86 3.23 9.02 12.42
N THR A 87 3.09 10.23 12.96
CA THR A 87 3.24 11.48 12.21
C THR A 87 4.71 11.89 12.14
N ILE A 88 5.09 12.52 11.04
CA ILE A 88 6.42 13.14 10.88
C ILE A 88 6.27 14.64 10.66
N PHE A 89 7.18 15.44 11.22
CA PHE A 89 7.23 16.87 10.97
C PHE A 89 7.90 17.14 9.61
N ASN A 90 7.15 17.70 8.66
CA ASN A 90 7.68 18.06 7.35
C ASN A 90 8.27 19.49 7.38
N GLN A 91 9.60 19.59 7.37
CA GLN A 91 10.32 20.87 7.43
C GLN A 91 10.14 21.73 6.16
N THR A 92 9.71 21.12 5.06
CA THR A 92 9.51 21.80 3.77
C THR A 92 8.08 22.33 3.61
N ALA A 93 7.20 22.12 4.60
CA ALA A 93 5.84 22.66 4.58
C ALA A 93 5.84 24.18 4.83
N PRO A 94 4.84 24.93 4.32
CA PRO A 94 3.70 24.46 3.52
C PRO A 94 4.04 24.27 2.03
N ASN A 95 3.41 23.26 1.40
CA ASN A 95 3.44 23.06 -0.05
C ASN A 95 2.01 23.05 -0.59
N VAL A 96 1.82 23.53 -1.82
CA VAL A 96 0.53 23.41 -2.53
C VAL A 96 0.33 21.93 -2.85
N VAL A 97 -0.75 21.36 -2.32
CA VAL A 97 -1.06 19.93 -2.50
C VAL A 97 -1.45 19.63 -3.94
N SER A 98 -1.06 18.47 -4.46
CA SER A 98 -1.22 18.07 -5.87
C SER A 98 -2.64 18.12 -6.47
N PHE A 99 -3.69 18.24 -5.65
CA PHE A 99 -5.08 18.35 -6.12
C PHE A 99 -5.67 19.77 -6.05
N SER A 100 -4.84 20.78 -5.76
CA SER A 100 -5.25 22.21 -5.73
C SER A 100 -5.53 22.77 -7.12
#